data_AF-A0A7C3N9E0-F1
#
_entry.id   AF-A0A7C3N9E0-F1
#
_cell.length_a   1.000
_cell.length_b   1.000
_cell.length_c   1.000
_cell.angle_alpha   90.00
_cell.angle_beta   90.00
_cell.angle_gamma   90.00
#
_symmetry.space_group_name_H-M   'P 1'
#
loop_
_entity.id
_entity.type
_entity.pdbx_description
1 polymer ?
#
loop_
_entity_poly.entity_id
_entity_poly.type
_entity_poly.pdbx_seq_one_letter_code
_entity_poly.pdbx_strand_id
1 'polypeptide(L)'
;MSKDLFGNEIKENPVTINIYADEIQSKFCSYTGNEWHYIGLIVEDIDNPLLDDIIQERFKGNFDTASPYYVKNNHIMHWSEIENADEKNICKRWFEYILNPDKSQKKFYSYILGLNNSYLSKEEFDQKNDFNSKYNRFFRSALKYAIKTFFGNKKIIVENIYHEDGQQKQHEYFPWHCIYKISEQEDIFFNCKEITFLPKDHKVDRRSNLIQLCDCVLGVTTSIINGIEKSKKSKYREELADCYLPLLIELIDNTKNSSYNKRIMVRFFPKEKTDIGDPKRYRNQFYTNRNLKYVEEKSGQEELPLF
;
A
#
# COMPACT_ATOMS: atom_id res chain seq x y z
N MET A 1 -13.40 28.78 13.26
CA MET A 1 -14.44 28.21 12.38
C MET A 1 -14.36 28.89 11.03
N SER A 2 -14.36 28.12 9.95
CA SER A 2 -14.34 28.63 8.58
C SER A 2 -15.71 29.23 8.24
N LYS A 3 -15.72 30.46 7.74
CA LYS A 3 -16.94 31.13 7.24
C LYS A 3 -16.81 31.30 5.74
N ASP A 4 -17.91 31.15 5.02
CA ASP A 4 -17.93 31.49 3.59
C ASP A 4 -17.86 33.01 3.37
N LEU A 5 -17.82 33.42 2.10
CA LEU A 5 -17.82 34.83 1.70
C LEU A 5 -19.06 35.61 2.21
N PHE A 6 -20.10 34.92 2.68
CA PHE A 6 -21.35 35.48 3.17
C PHE A 6 -21.51 35.36 4.69
N GLY A 7 -20.48 34.87 5.39
CA GLY A 7 -20.50 34.72 6.84
C GLY A 7 -21.23 33.48 7.36
N ASN A 8 -21.68 32.59 6.48
CA ASN A 8 -22.27 31.31 6.88
C ASN A 8 -21.18 30.39 7.41
N GLU A 9 -21.50 29.62 8.44
CA GLU A 9 -20.61 28.56 8.90
C GLU A 9 -20.48 27.49 7.82
N ILE A 10 -19.25 27.28 7.35
CA ILE A 10 -18.95 26.13 6.50
C ILE A 10 -18.90 24.91 7.43
N LYS A 11 -19.96 24.11 7.43
CA LYS A 11 -19.94 22.78 8.04
C LYS A 11 -19.07 21.88 7.17
N GLU A 12 -17.81 21.73 7.55
CA GLU A 12 -16.98 20.67 6.98
C GLU A 12 -17.51 19.33 7.48
N ASN A 13 -18.08 18.54 6.56
CA ASN A 13 -18.47 17.17 6.87
C ASN A 13 -17.20 16.33 7.09
N PRO A 14 -17.13 15.57 8.20
CA PRO A 14 -16.02 14.68 8.43
C PRO A 14 -15.97 13.61 7.34
N VAL A 15 -14.76 13.16 6.99
CA VAL A 15 -14.58 11.99 6.12
C VAL A 15 -14.41 10.77 7.00
N THR A 16 -15.21 9.73 6.75
CA THR A 16 -15.10 8.47 7.48
C THR A 16 -14.43 7.44 6.59
N ILE A 17 -13.39 6.77 7.10
CA ILE A 17 -12.54 5.89 6.30
C ILE A 17 -12.32 4.52 6.94
N ASN A 18 -12.13 3.51 6.09
CA ASN A 18 -11.52 2.24 6.45
C ASN A 18 -10.09 2.17 5.87
N ILE A 19 -9.19 1.48 6.57
CA ILE A 19 -7.81 1.28 6.13
C ILE A 19 -7.53 -0.21 6.06
N TYR A 20 -6.87 -0.66 5.00
CA TYR A 20 -6.43 -2.03 4.78
C TYR A 20 -4.92 -2.03 4.58
N ALA A 21 -4.23 -2.97 5.21
CA ALA A 21 -2.78 -3.02 5.24
C ALA A 21 -2.23 -4.42 4.99
N ASP A 22 -1.04 -4.44 4.40
CA ASP A 22 -0.21 -5.63 4.19
C ASP A 22 1.28 -5.21 4.13
N GLU A 23 2.19 -6.17 4.20
CA GLU A 23 3.63 -5.93 4.15
C GLU A 23 4.44 -6.92 3.32
N ILE A 24 5.58 -6.45 2.85
CA ILE A 24 6.65 -7.31 2.29
C ILE A 24 7.91 -7.10 3.12
N GLN A 25 8.50 -8.20 3.58
CA GLN A 25 9.68 -8.18 4.43
C GLN A 25 10.94 -8.62 3.67
N SER A 26 12.08 -8.04 4.04
CA SER A 26 13.42 -8.53 3.69
C SER A 26 13.67 -8.73 2.19
N LYS A 27 13.25 -7.76 1.37
CA LYS A 27 13.59 -7.74 -0.06
C LYS A 27 14.95 -7.09 -0.28
N PHE A 28 15.86 -7.82 -0.90
CA PHE A 28 17.19 -7.31 -1.21
C PHE A 28 17.20 -6.59 -2.55
N CYS A 29 17.72 -5.37 -2.55
CA CYS A 29 17.98 -4.60 -3.75
C CYS A 29 19.20 -5.18 -4.47
N SER A 30 19.05 -5.65 -5.71
CA SER A 30 20.15 -6.25 -6.46
C SER A 30 21.31 -5.29 -6.75
N TYR A 31 21.05 -3.98 -6.84
CA TYR A 31 22.07 -2.98 -7.13
C TYR A 31 22.95 -2.65 -5.92
N THR A 32 22.34 -2.54 -4.75
CA THR A 32 23.01 -2.02 -3.55
C THR A 32 23.24 -3.07 -2.48
N GLY A 33 22.63 -4.25 -2.60
CA GLY A 33 22.58 -5.26 -1.54
C GLY A 33 21.77 -4.87 -0.31
N ASN A 34 21.14 -3.68 -0.31
CA ASN A 34 20.36 -3.20 0.84
C ASN A 34 19.09 -4.03 1.01
N GLU A 35 18.73 -4.28 2.26
CA GLU A 35 17.49 -4.90 2.67
C GLU A 35 16.37 -3.86 2.76
N TRP A 36 15.21 -4.18 2.19
CA TRP A 36 14.03 -3.35 2.17
C TRP A 36 12.81 -4.07 2.77
N HIS A 37 12.05 -3.34 3.59
CA HIS A 37 10.68 -3.70 3.95
C HIS A 37 9.72 -2.76 3.23
N TYR A 38 8.50 -3.20 2.94
CA TYR A 38 7.48 -2.37 2.33
C TYR A 38 6.19 -2.48 3.13
N ILE A 39 5.57 -1.34 3.42
CA ILE A 39 4.24 -1.23 4.02
C ILE A 39 3.29 -0.79 2.92
N GLY A 40 2.24 -1.56 2.65
CA GLY A 40 1.16 -1.20 1.76
C GLY A 40 -0.08 -0.78 2.54
N LEU A 41 -0.70 0.33 2.14
CA LEU A 41 -1.99 0.79 2.64
C LEU A 41 -2.95 0.99 1.47
N ILE A 42 -4.19 0.55 1.64
CA ILE A 42 -5.35 0.99 0.88
C ILE A 42 -6.28 1.72 1.84
N VAL A 43 -6.76 2.89 1.45
CA VAL A 43 -7.72 3.68 2.22
C VAL A 43 -9.01 3.80 1.41
N GLU A 44 -10.11 3.38 2.01
CA GLU A 44 -11.47 3.44 1.47
C GLU A 44 -12.23 4.57 2.14
N ASP A 45 -12.86 5.44 1.35
CA ASP A 45 -13.85 6.42 1.81
C ASP A 45 -15.20 5.71 1.96
N ILE A 46 -15.77 5.68 3.17
CA ILE A 46 -17.00 4.92 3.45
C ILE A 46 -18.21 5.50 2.70
N ASP A 47 -18.20 6.80 2.40
CA ASP A 47 -19.25 7.42 1.58
C ASP A 47 -19.13 7.02 0.09
N ASN A 48 -17.99 6.45 -0.31
CA ASN A 48 -17.69 6.02 -1.67
C ASN A 48 -17.04 4.62 -1.63
N PRO A 49 -17.81 3.57 -1.25
CA PRO A 49 -17.25 2.26 -0.93
C PRO A 49 -16.55 1.62 -2.13
N LEU A 50 -15.42 0.96 -1.84
CA LEU A 50 -14.55 0.29 -2.80
C LEU A 50 -14.82 -1.22 -2.84
N LEU A 51 -15.15 -1.83 -1.69
CA LEU A 51 -15.24 -3.28 -1.54
C LEU A 51 -16.16 -3.95 -2.57
N ASP A 52 -17.37 -3.43 -2.73
CA ASP A 52 -18.38 -4.04 -3.61
C ASP A 52 -17.97 -3.95 -5.09
N ASP A 53 -17.30 -2.87 -5.49
CA ASP A 53 -16.79 -2.71 -6.85
C ASP A 53 -15.67 -3.72 -7.14
N ILE A 54 -14.75 -3.94 -6.18
CA ILE A 54 -13.67 -4.92 -6.32
C ILE A 54 -14.21 -6.36 -6.38
N ILE A 55 -15.27 -6.66 -5.63
CA ILE A 55 -15.99 -7.94 -5.71
C ILE A 55 -16.70 -8.07 -7.07
N GLN A 56 -17.35 -7.00 -7.54
CA GLN A 56 -18.00 -6.98 -8.85
C GLN A 56 -17.01 -7.21 -9.98
N GLU A 57 -15.85 -6.54 -9.96
CA GLU A 57 -14.79 -6.71 -10.94
C GLU A 57 -14.19 -8.12 -10.87
N ARG A 58 -14.03 -8.70 -9.67
CA ARG A 58 -13.61 -10.11 -9.51
C ARG A 58 -14.54 -11.04 -10.29
N PHE A 59 -15.85 -10.92 -10.12
CA PHE A 59 -16.82 -11.83 -10.74
C PHE A 59 -17.36 -11.36 -12.09
N LYS A 60 -16.90 -10.20 -12.58
CA LYS A 60 -17.48 -9.50 -13.75
C LYS A 60 -19.00 -9.32 -13.66
N GLY A 61 -19.51 -9.11 -12.44
CA GLY A 61 -20.95 -9.03 -12.15
C GLY A 61 -21.71 -10.35 -12.27
N ASN A 62 -21.05 -11.49 -12.56
CA ASN A 62 -21.70 -12.80 -12.62
C ASN A 62 -21.43 -13.60 -11.34
N PHE A 63 -22.43 -13.61 -10.45
CA PHE A 63 -22.40 -14.32 -9.17
C PHE A 63 -23.08 -15.68 -9.19
N ASP A 64 -23.42 -16.21 -10.37
CA ASP A 64 -23.99 -17.55 -10.50
C ASP A 64 -22.96 -18.61 -10.10
N THR A 65 -23.14 -19.19 -8.92
CA THR A 65 -22.24 -20.19 -8.35
C THR A 65 -22.20 -21.50 -9.13
N ALA A 66 -23.21 -21.77 -9.98
CA ALA A 66 -23.23 -22.91 -10.89
C ALA A 66 -22.40 -22.66 -12.16
N SER A 67 -22.03 -21.41 -12.44
CA SER A 67 -21.24 -21.05 -13.61
C SER A 67 -19.80 -21.58 -13.49
N PRO A 68 -19.23 -22.16 -14.57
CA PRO A 68 -17.81 -22.53 -14.58
C PRO A 68 -16.88 -21.32 -14.40
N TYR A 69 -17.36 -20.10 -14.70
CA TYR A 69 -16.59 -18.88 -14.49
C TYR A 69 -16.55 -18.43 -13.02
N TYR A 70 -17.56 -18.77 -12.22
CA TYR A 70 -17.56 -18.43 -10.79
C TYR A 70 -16.41 -19.12 -10.08
N VAL A 71 -16.23 -20.43 -10.31
CA VAL A 71 -15.14 -21.22 -9.74
C VAL A 71 -13.77 -20.59 -10.08
N LYS A 72 -13.58 -20.23 -11.35
CA LYS A 72 -12.35 -19.57 -11.85
C LYS A 72 -12.11 -18.17 -11.27
N ASN A 73 -13.15 -17.48 -10.83
CA ASN A 73 -13.04 -16.14 -10.22
C ASN A 73 -12.99 -16.17 -8.69
N ASN A 74 -13.30 -17.31 -8.07
CA ASN A 74 -13.38 -17.51 -6.62
C ASN A 74 -12.05 -18.04 -6.03
N HIS A 75 -10.93 -17.52 -6.52
CA HIS A 75 -9.57 -17.86 -6.07
C HIS A 75 -9.11 -16.92 -4.96
N ILE A 76 -8.32 -17.43 -4.01
CA ILE A 76 -7.59 -16.59 -3.07
C ILE A 76 -6.40 -16.02 -3.84
N MET A 77 -6.28 -14.70 -3.87
CA MET A 77 -5.20 -14.02 -4.57
C MET A 77 -4.04 -13.79 -3.61
N HIS A 78 -2.85 -14.22 -4.02
CA HIS A 78 -1.58 -13.82 -3.44
C HIS A 78 -0.59 -13.52 -4.56
N TRP A 79 -0.05 -12.30 -4.60
CA TRP A 79 0.83 -11.83 -5.67
C TRP A 79 1.98 -12.79 -5.94
N SER A 80 2.60 -13.31 -4.88
CA SER A 80 3.77 -14.20 -5.01
C SER A 80 3.42 -15.54 -5.67
N GLU A 81 2.15 -15.96 -5.58
CA GLU A 81 1.59 -17.23 -6.05
C GLU A 81 0.87 -17.13 -7.39
N ILE A 82 0.74 -15.94 -8.00
CA ILE A 82 0.07 -15.79 -9.30
C ILE A 82 0.82 -16.61 -10.36
N GLU A 83 0.19 -17.71 -10.78
CA GLU A 83 0.82 -18.70 -11.64
C GLU A 83 -0.06 -19.24 -12.76
N ASN A 84 -1.33 -18.82 -12.80
CA ASN A 84 -2.26 -19.21 -13.86
C ASN A 84 -3.04 -18.01 -14.41
N ALA A 85 -3.77 -18.27 -15.51
CA ALA A 85 -4.51 -17.23 -16.22
C ALA A 85 -5.72 -16.70 -15.40
N ASP A 86 -6.32 -17.53 -14.56
CA ASP A 86 -7.52 -17.16 -13.80
C ASP A 86 -7.17 -16.11 -12.73
N GLU A 87 -6.15 -16.39 -11.91
CA GLU A 87 -5.56 -15.43 -10.96
C GLU A 87 -5.13 -14.13 -11.63
N LYS A 88 -4.35 -14.26 -12.71
CA LYS A 88 -3.90 -13.08 -13.47
C LYS A 88 -5.09 -12.25 -13.94
N ASN A 89 -6.14 -12.87 -14.46
CA ASN A 89 -7.29 -12.15 -14.99
C ASN A 89 -8.08 -11.43 -13.87
N ILE A 90 -8.16 -11.99 -12.66
CA ILE A 90 -8.75 -11.32 -11.49
C ILE A 90 -7.93 -10.07 -11.15
N CYS A 91 -6.62 -10.24 -10.96
CA CYS A 91 -5.71 -9.15 -10.61
C CYS A 91 -5.70 -8.04 -11.67
N LYS A 92 -5.71 -8.42 -12.95
CA LYS A 92 -5.76 -7.48 -14.07
C LYS A 92 -7.02 -6.61 -14.03
N ARG A 93 -8.20 -7.20 -13.77
CA ARG A 93 -9.45 -6.43 -13.67
C ARG A 93 -9.42 -5.44 -12.51
N TRP A 94 -8.85 -5.84 -11.38
CA TRP A 94 -8.64 -4.93 -10.26
C TRP A 94 -7.70 -3.77 -10.63
N PHE A 95 -6.58 -4.05 -11.30
CA PHE A 95 -5.67 -3.01 -11.78
C PHE A 95 -6.36 -2.08 -12.78
N GLU A 96 -7.04 -2.62 -13.80
CA GLU A 96 -7.82 -1.82 -14.76
C GLU A 96 -8.86 -0.94 -14.06
N TYR A 97 -9.50 -1.42 -12.99
CA TYR A 97 -10.43 -0.63 -12.18
C TYR A 97 -9.72 0.50 -11.42
N ILE A 98 -8.69 0.20 -10.60
CA ILE A 98 -8.04 1.21 -9.75
C ILE A 98 -7.20 2.21 -10.55
N LEU A 99 -6.74 1.83 -11.73
CA LEU A 99 -6.02 2.70 -12.65
C LEU A 99 -6.96 3.58 -13.47
N ASN A 100 -8.27 3.28 -13.54
CA ASN A 100 -9.23 4.13 -14.21
C ASN A 100 -9.76 5.23 -13.25
N PRO A 101 -9.42 6.52 -13.46
CA PRO A 101 -9.89 7.59 -12.58
C PRO A 101 -11.43 7.71 -12.59
N ASP A 102 -12.10 7.56 -13.72
CA ASP A 102 -13.56 7.70 -13.81
C ASP A 102 -14.31 6.67 -12.93
N LYS A 103 -13.71 5.49 -12.74
CA LYS A 103 -14.27 4.44 -11.89
C LYS A 103 -13.88 4.58 -10.42
N SER A 104 -12.61 4.88 -10.16
CA SER A 104 -12.00 4.69 -8.83
C SER A 104 -11.65 6.00 -8.11
N GLN A 105 -11.80 7.15 -8.76
CA GLN A 105 -11.62 8.45 -8.13
C GLN A 105 -12.60 8.59 -6.97
N LYS A 106 -12.08 9.01 -5.81
CA LYS A 106 -12.75 9.07 -4.49
C LYS A 106 -12.96 7.73 -3.77
N LYS A 107 -12.82 6.58 -4.44
CA LYS A 107 -13.04 5.25 -3.85
C LYS A 107 -11.76 4.58 -3.39
N PHE A 108 -10.72 4.66 -4.22
CA PHE A 108 -9.44 3.98 -3.97
C PHE A 108 -8.35 5.00 -3.72
N TYR A 109 -7.73 4.95 -2.54
CA TYR A 109 -6.48 5.63 -2.24
C TYR A 109 -5.45 4.60 -1.79
N SER A 110 -4.17 4.76 -2.17
CA SER A 110 -3.13 3.82 -1.78
C SER A 110 -1.80 4.51 -1.48
N TYR A 111 -1.15 4.05 -0.41
CA TYR A 111 0.18 4.50 -0.02
C TYR A 111 1.10 3.31 0.20
N ILE A 112 2.25 3.32 -0.46
CA ILE A 112 3.33 2.36 -0.24
C ILE A 112 4.54 3.09 0.33
N LEU A 113 5.05 2.60 1.46
CA LEU A 113 6.29 3.07 2.08
C LEU A 113 7.35 1.96 2.01
N GLY A 114 8.38 2.16 1.19
CA GLY A 114 9.59 1.36 1.22
C GLY A 114 10.57 1.85 2.29
N LEU A 115 11.03 0.94 3.15
CA LEU A 115 11.95 1.17 4.24
C LEU A 115 13.28 0.49 3.96
N ASN A 116 14.35 1.27 3.76
CA ASN A 116 15.71 0.75 3.66
C ASN A 116 16.21 0.36 5.06
N ASN A 117 16.03 -0.90 5.42
CA ASN A 117 16.39 -1.44 6.72
C ASN A 117 17.90 -1.33 6.96
N SER A 118 18.71 -1.47 5.91
CA SER A 118 20.18 -1.36 6.00
C SER A 118 20.67 0.04 6.39
N TYR A 119 19.84 1.07 6.24
CA TYR A 119 20.19 2.46 6.58
C TYR A 119 19.65 2.90 7.95
N LEU A 120 18.85 2.07 8.62
CA LEU A 120 18.35 2.36 9.96
C LEU A 120 19.39 2.00 11.03
N SER A 121 19.53 2.86 12.04
CA SER A 121 20.35 2.57 13.24
C SER A 121 19.65 1.50 14.08
N LYS A 122 20.21 0.30 14.16
CA LYS A 122 19.60 -0.86 14.85
C LYS A 122 19.46 -0.64 16.35
N GLU A 123 20.33 0.19 16.92
CA GLU A 123 20.39 0.52 18.34
C GLU A 123 19.18 1.33 18.82
N GLU A 124 18.39 1.91 17.90
CA GLU A 124 17.17 2.66 18.22
C GLU A 124 15.90 1.81 18.28
N PHE A 125 16.02 0.51 18.03
CA PHE A 125 14.91 -0.43 17.98
C PHE A 125 15.10 -1.56 18.97
N ASP A 126 14.03 -2.29 19.28
CA ASP A 126 14.11 -3.45 20.14
C ASP A 126 14.91 -4.56 19.45
N GLN A 127 16.11 -4.85 19.95
CA GLN A 127 16.99 -5.86 19.37
C GLN A 127 16.43 -7.29 19.44
N LYS A 128 15.49 -7.57 20.35
CA LYS A 128 14.83 -8.88 20.45
C LYS A 128 13.65 -9.02 19.50
N ASN A 129 13.07 -7.90 19.08
CA ASN A 129 11.91 -7.85 18.21
C ASN A 129 12.06 -6.75 17.14
N ASP A 130 13.21 -6.78 16.47
CA ASP A 130 13.71 -5.69 15.63
C ASP A 130 12.73 -5.33 14.51
N PHE A 131 12.24 -6.34 13.79
CA PHE A 131 11.28 -6.14 12.71
C PHE A 131 9.99 -5.49 13.22
N ASN A 132 9.31 -6.07 14.23
CA ASN A 132 8.01 -5.55 14.67
C ASN A 132 8.14 -4.16 15.32
N SER A 133 9.26 -3.89 16.00
CA SER A 133 9.57 -2.58 16.55
C SER A 133 9.68 -1.51 15.46
N LYS A 134 10.44 -1.80 14.39
CA LYS A 134 10.53 -0.94 13.20
C LYS A 134 9.18 -0.80 12.51
N TYR A 135 8.54 -1.93 12.22
CA TYR A 135 7.26 -1.99 11.52
C TYR A 135 6.20 -1.15 12.24
N ASN A 136 6.02 -1.29 13.55
CA ASN A 136 5.07 -0.50 14.33
C ASN A 136 5.34 1.02 14.22
N ARG A 137 6.61 1.45 14.32
CA ARG A 137 6.98 2.87 14.19
C ARG A 137 6.66 3.44 12.81
N PHE A 138 7.01 2.70 11.76
CA PHE A 138 6.83 3.15 10.39
C PHE A 138 5.41 2.96 9.87
N PHE A 139 4.68 1.96 10.36
CA PHE A 139 3.24 1.79 10.13
C PHE A 139 2.46 2.98 10.66
N ARG A 140 2.73 3.41 11.90
CA ARG A 140 2.18 4.66 12.46
C ARG A 140 2.46 5.87 11.57
N SER A 141 3.70 5.98 11.09
CA SER A 141 4.13 7.09 10.23
C SER A 141 3.41 7.04 8.87
N ALA A 142 3.22 5.85 8.32
CA ALA A 142 2.53 5.62 7.07
C ALA A 142 1.04 5.96 7.16
N LEU A 143 0.35 5.49 8.22
CA LEU A 143 -1.04 5.83 8.50
C LEU A 143 -1.22 7.35 8.58
N LYS A 144 -0.45 8.02 9.44
CA LYS A 144 -0.51 9.47 9.63
C LYS A 144 -0.30 10.20 8.30
N TYR A 145 0.72 9.80 7.54
CA TYR A 145 1.06 10.48 6.28
C TYR A 145 -0.03 10.26 5.21
N ALA A 146 -0.50 9.03 5.03
CA ALA A 146 -1.53 8.69 4.05
C ALA A 146 -2.83 9.45 4.33
N ILE A 147 -3.34 9.36 5.56
CA ILE A 147 -4.59 9.99 5.99
C ILE A 147 -4.57 11.50 5.73
N LYS A 148 -3.51 12.18 6.19
CA LYS A 148 -3.38 13.63 6.01
C LYS A 148 -3.19 14.04 4.55
N THR A 149 -2.50 13.23 3.75
CA THR A 149 -2.24 13.58 2.35
C THR A 149 -3.48 13.40 1.48
N PHE A 150 -4.26 12.34 1.73
CA PHE A 150 -5.45 12.03 0.94
C PHE A 150 -6.63 12.95 1.26
N PHE A 151 -6.82 13.30 2.54
CA PHE A 151 -8.01 14.04 2.98
C PHE A 151 -7.71 15.45 3.48
N GLY A 152 -6.44 15.86 3.49
CA GLY A 152 -6.02 17.24 3.76
C GLY A 152 -6.38 17.69 5.18
N ASN A 153 -7.03 18.85 5.27
CA ASN A 153 -7.41 19.48 6.55
C ASN A 153 -8.81 19.08 7.04
N LYS A 154 -9.48 18.13 6.37
CA LYS A 154 -10.80 17.68 6.82
C LYS A 154 -10.68 16.97 8.17
N LYS A 155 -11.73 17.06 8.97
CA LYS A 155 -11.90 16.16 10.12
C LYS A 155 -12.01 14.73 9.62
N ILE A 156 -11.18 13.83 10.13
CA ILE A 156 -11.14 12.43 9.68
C ILE A 156 -11.55 11.51 10.83
N ILE A 157 -12.43 10.57 10.52
CA ILE A 157 -12.86 9.50 11.42
C ILE A 157 -12.41 8.18 10.79
N VAL A 158 -11.47 7.49 11.44
CA VAL A 158 -11.08 6.14 11.07
C VAL A 158 -12.05 5.17 11.73
N GLU A 159 -12.90 4.55 10.94
CA GLU A 159 -13.88 3.58 11.43
C GLU A 159 -13.18 2.27 11.80
N ASN A 160 -12.35 1.74 10.88
CA ASN A 160 -11.61 0.52 11.08
C ASN A 160 -10.20 0.59 10.47
N ILE A 161 -9.28 -0.16 11.07
CA ILE A 161 -8.00 -0.53 10.47
C ILE A 161 -7.96 -2.05 10.39
N TYR A 162 -7.76 -2.56 9.18
CA TYR A 162 -7.61 -3.96 8.86
C TYR A 162 -6.17 -4.25 8.44
N HIS A 163 -5.69 -5.42 8.81
CA HIS A 163 -4.37 -5.91 8.42
C HIS A 163 -4.48 -7.39 8.07
N GLU A 164 -3.65 -7.89 7.15
CA GLU A 164 -3.54 -9.34 6.92
C GLU A 164 -3.11 -10.05 8.20
N ASP A 165 -3.71 -11.20 8.52
CA ASP A 165 -3.31 -12.00 9.67
C ASP A 165 -1.86 -12.48 9.53
N GLY A 166 -1.06 -12.25 10.57
CA GLY A 166 0.40 -12.42 10.51
C GLY A 166 1.06 -12.32 11.89
N GLN A 167 2.39 -12.35 11.92
CA GLN A 167 3.17 -12.33 13.18
C GLN A 167 2.89 -11.09 14.06
N GLN A 168 2.48 -9.99 13.44
CA GLN A 168 2.19 -8.71 14.07
C GLN A 168 0.99 -8.79 15.02
N LYS A 169 0.07 -9.73 14.81
CA LYS A 169 -1.08 -9.98 15.70
C LYS A 169 -0.64 -10.41 17.10
N GLN A 170 0.47 -11.13 17.20
CA GLN A 170 1.01 -11.61 18.47
C GLN A 170 1.92 -10.58 19.15
N HIS A 171 2.17 -9.44 18.52
CA HIS A 171 3.01 -8.38 19.08
C HIS A 171 2.24 -7.58 20.15
N GLU A 172 2.86 -7.34 21.30
CA GLU A 172 2.23 -6.66 22.44
C GLU A 172 1.64 -5.29 22.10
N TYR A 173 2.33 -4.52 21.25
CA TYR A 173 1.95 -3.13 20.98
C TYR A 173 1.28 -2.91 19.62
N PHE A 174 1.52 -3.77 18.63
CA PHE A 174 1.13 -3.45 17.26
C PHE A 174 -0.40 -3.33 17.08
N PRO A 175 -1.22 -4.21 17.69
CA PRO A 175 -2.67 -4.15 17.54
C PRO A 175 -3.30 -2.82 17.94
N TRP A 176 -2.74 -2.05 18.88
CA TRP A 176 -3.44 -0.89 19.45
C TRP A 176 -2.58 0.39 19.54
N HIS A 177 -1.26 0.28 19.66
CA HIS A 177 -0.39 1.41 20.00
C HIS A 177 -0.33 2.48 18.91
N CYS A 178 -0.41 2.09 17.63
CA CYS A 178 -0.48 3.04 16.52
C CYS A 178 -1.70 3.96 16.62
N ILE A 179 -2.87 3.36 16.90
CA ILE A 179 -4.15 4.07 17.05
C ILE A 179 -4.06 5.03 18.24
N TYR A 180 -3.67 4.51 19.41
CA TYR A 180 -3.51 5.31 20.63
C TYR A 180 -2.60 6.52 20.40
N LYS A 181 -1.40 6.32 19.84
CA LYS A 181 -0.45 7.43 19.64
C LYS A 181 -0.90 8.45 18.62
N ILE A 182 -1.57 8.04 17.54
CA ILE A 182 -2.10 9.00 16.56
C ILE A 182 -3.23 9.82 17.19
N SER A 183 -4.13 9.18 17.93
CA SER A 183 -5.26 9.85 18.60
C SER A 183 -4.83 10.90 19.63
N GLU A 184 -3.67 10.73 20.29
CA GLU A 184 -3.12 11.73 21.23
C GLU A 184 -2.46 12.93 20.54
N GLN A 185 -1.96 12.75 19.32
CA GLN A 185 -1.04 13.70 18.67
C GLN A 185 -1.65 14.44 17.49
N GLU A 186 -2.75 13.92 16.94
CA GLU A 186 -3.33 14.38 15.68
C GLU A 186 -4.84 14.62 15.82
N ASP A 187 -5.37 15.52 14.99
CA ASP A 187 -6.82 15.72 14.84
C ASP A 187 -7.44 14.61 13.95
N ILE A 188 -7.21 13.36 14.33
CA ILE A 188 -7.73 12.14 13.68
C ILE A 188 -8.46 11.33 14.75
N PHE A 189 -9.75 11.10 14.53
CA PHE A 189 -10.60 10.35 15.45
C PHE A 189 -10.62 8.88 15.04
N PHE A 190 -10.58 7.97 16.01
CA PHE A 190 -10.68 6.53 15.75
C PHE A 190 -11.90 5.98 16.49
N ASN A 191 -12.81 5.32 15.76
CA ASN A 191 -13.90 4.56 16.35
C ASN A 191 -13.44 3.14 16.73
N CYS A 192 -12.40 2.61 16.08
CA CYS A 192 -11.71 1.40 16.49
C CYS A 192 -10.66 1.68 17.59
N LYS A 193 -10.49 0.72 18.50
CA LYS A 193 -9.41 0.76 19.51
C LYS A 193 -8.21 -0.10 19.12
N GLU A 194 -8.45 -1.08 18.25
CA GLU A 194 -7.47 -2.06 17.82
C GLU A 194 -7.57 -2.30 16.31
N ILE A 195 -6.47 -2.76 15.72
CA ILE A 195 -6.37 -3.27 14.36
C ILE A 195 -7.06 -4.64 14.32
N THR A 196 -7.97 -4.80 13.38
CA THR A 196 -8.63 -6.08 13.14
C THR A 196 -7.82 -6.88 12.12
N PHE A 197 -7.34 -8.05 12.51
CA PHE A 197 -6.61 -8.95 11.62
C PHE A 197 -7.60 -9.82 10.83
N LEU A 198 -7.50 -9.75 9.50
CA LEU A 198 -8.37 -10.50 8.59
C LEU A 198 -7.60 -11.68 7.97
N PRO A 199 -8.22 -12.85 7.84
CA PRO A 199 -7.61 -13.95 7.07
C PRO A 199 -7.48 -13.55 5.61
N LYS A 200 -6.53 -14.12 4.85
CA LYS A 200 -6.43 -13.84 3.40
C LYS A 200 -7.65 -14.35 2.62
N ASP A 201 -8.32 -15.40 3.10
CA ASP A 201 -9.46 -16.01 2.41
C ASP A 201 -10.75 -15.17 2.50
N HIS A 202 -11.12 -14.57 1.36
CA HIS A 202 -12.35 -13.81 1.19
C HIS A 202 -13.65 -14.59 1.35
N LYS A 203 -13.60 -15.94 1.34
CA LYS A 203 -14.75 -16.80 1.62
C LYS A 203 -15.08 -16.83 3.11
N VAL A 204 -14.10 -16.55 3.96
CA VAL A 204 -14.28 -16.42 5.42
C VAL A 204 -14.72 -15.01 5.77
N ASP A 205 -14.06 -14.00 5.19
CA ASP A 205 -14.44 -12.59 5.36
C ASP A 205 -14.37 -11.84 4.04
N ARG A 206 -15.50 -11.33 3.55
CA ARG A 206 -15.57 -10.62 2.26
C ARG A 206 -14.58 -9.45 2.17
N ARG A 207 -14.25 -8.80 3.29
CA ARG A 207 -13.32 -7.66 3.34
C ARG A 207 -11.90 -8.05 2.95
N SER A 208 -11.56 -9.33 3.05
CA SER A 208 -10.26 -9.85 2.60
C SER A 208 -10.05 -9.73 1.09
N ASN A 209 -11.08 -9.40 0.30
CA ASN A 209 -10.87 -8.93 -1.08
C ASN A 209 -9.97 -7.69 -1.14
N LEU A 210 -10.10 -6.76 -0.19
CA LEU A 210 -9.26 -5.56 -0.13
C LEU A 210 -7.89 -5.83 0.47
N ILE A 211 -7.75 -6.83 1.35
CA ILE A 211 -6.44 -7.35 1.77
C ILE A 211 -5.69 -7.95 0.57
N GLN A 212 -6.35 -8.83 -0.19
CA GLN A 212 -5.81 -9.41 -1.41
C GLN A 212 -5.46 -8.35 -2.48
N LEU A 213 -6.26 -7.29 -2.61
CA LEU A 213 -5.95 -6.15 -3.47
C LEU A 213 -4.70 -5.41 -2.97
N CYS A 214 -4.57 -5.19 -1.66
CA CYS A 214 -3.40 -4.56 -1.03
C CYS A 214 -2.13 -5.35 -1.33
N ASP A 215 -2.17 -6.66 -1.12
CA ASP A 215 -1.10 -7.61 -1.45
C ASP A 215 -0.71 -7.55 -2.94
N CYS A 216 -1.69 -7.50 -3.85
CA CYS A 216 -1.43 -7.39 -5.29
C CYS A 216 -0.80 -6.03 -5.67
N VAL A 217 -1.29 -4.92 -5.12
CA VAL A 217 -0.77 -3.56 -5.39
C VAL A 217 0.64 -3.39 -4.83
N LEU A 218 0.88 -3.89 -3.62
CA LEU A 218 2.18 -3.92 -2.98
C LEU A 218 3.16 -4.81 -3.75
N GLY A 219 2.71 -6.00 -4.12
CA GLY A 219 3.44 -6.99 -4.90
C GLY A 219 3.87 -6.47 -6.27
N VAL A 220 2.96 -5.92 -7.07
CA VAL A 220 3.31 -5.38 -8.40
C VAL A 220 4.28 -4.21 -8.30
N THR A 221 4.08 -3.33 -7.32
CA THR A 221 4.98 -2.18 -7.10
C THR A 221 6.39 -2.65 -6.75
N THR A 222 6.51 -3.59 -5.80
CA THR A 222 7.82 -4.13 -5.40
C THR A 222 8.48 -4.95 -6.50
N SER A 223 7.71 -5.68 -7.31
CA SER A 223 8.19 -6.40 -8.49
C SER A 223 8.71 -5.48 -9.59
N ILE A 224 8.10 -4.32 -9.82
CA ILE A 224 8.64 -3.37 -10.80
C ILE A 224 9.95 -2.74 -10.29
N ILE A 225 10.01 -2.39 -8.99
CA ILE A 225 11.20 -1.78 -8.37
C ILE A 225 12.37 -2.77 -8.31
N ASN A 226 12.14 -4.00 -7.85
CA ASN A 226 13.20 -4.97 -7.56
C ASN A 226 13.32 -6.09 -8.61
N GLY A 227 12.56 -6.01 -9.70
CA GLY A 227 12.53 -7.00 -10.77
C GLY A 227 11.61 -8.19 -10.45
N ILE A 228 11.41 -9.02 -11.46
CA ILE A 228 10.60 -10.24 -11.36
C ILE A 228 11.52 -11.44 -11.54
N GLU A 229 11.57 -12.31 -10.53
CA GLU A 229 12.30 -13.57 -10.62
C GLU A 229 11.75 -14.42 -11.79
N LYS A 230 12.65 -14.73 -12.73
CA LYS A 230 12.29 -15.42 -13.97
C LYS A 230 11.91 -16.87 -13.70
N SER A 231 10.73 -17.25 -14.16
CA SER A 231 10.25 -18.63 -14.16
C SER A 231 9.24 -18.82 -15.28
N LYS A 232 8.87 -20.06 -15.62
CA LYS A 232 7.80 -20.32 -16.61
C LYS A 232 6.47 -19.64 -16.26
N LYS A 233 6.25 -19.36 -14.97
CA LYS A 233 5.06 -18.76 -14.40
C LYS A 233 5.18 -17.23 -14.23
N SER A 234 6.40 -16.66 -14.28
CA SER A 234 6.62 -15.22 -14.11
C SER A 234 5.93 -14.37 -15.16
N LYS A 235 5.70 -14.92 -16.37
CA LYS A 235 5.00 -14.23 -17.48
C LYS A 235 3.68 -13.57 -17.06
N TYR A 236 2.92 -14.17 -16.14
CA TYR A 236 1.63 -13.62 -15.71
C TYR A 236 1.82 -12.38 -14.83
N ARG A 237 2.84 -12.39 -13.95
CA ARG A 237 3.22 -11.21 -13.17
C ARG A 237 3.86 -10.13 -14.04
N GLU A 238 4.59 -10.51 -15.08
CA GLU A 238 5.14 -9.58 -16.08
C GLU A 238 4.02 -8.87 -16.84
N GLU A 239 2.99 -9.58 -17.31
CA GLU A 239 1.80 -8.96 -17.93
C GLU A 239 1.09 -7.96 -17.00
N LEU A 240 1.00 -8.29 -15.71
CA LEU A 240 0.41 -7.42 -14.69
C LEU A 240 1.28 -6.21 -14.37
N ALA A 241 2.61 -6.41 -14.31
CA ALA A 241 3.57 -5.33 -14.14
C ALA A 241 3.51 -4.36 -15.31
N ASP A 242 3.40 -4.85 -16.54
CA ASP A 242 3.21 -4.01 -17.73
C ASP A 242 1.96 -3.13 -17.66
N CYS A 243 0.86 -3.66 -17.10
CA CYS A 243 -0.36 -2.88 -16.89
C CYS A 243 -0.18 -1.75 -15.87
N TYR A 244 0.59 -1.99 -14.81
CA TYR A 244 0.77 -1.05 -13.70
C TYR A 244 1.96 -0.09 -13.91
N LEU A 245 2.90 -0.45 -14.78
CA LEU A 245 4.16 0.26 -15.01
C LEU A 245 4.00 1.74 -15.37
N PRO A 246 3.07 2.15 -16.27
CA PRO A 246 2.92 3.56 -16.62
C PRO A 246 2.61 4.45 -15.40
N LEU A 247 1.77 3.96 -14.49
CA LEU A 247 1.50 4.65 -13.23
C LEU A 247 2.77 4.75 -12.39
N LEU A 248 3.49 3.64 -12.22
CA LEU A 248 4.65 3.65 -11.31
C LEU A 248 5.77 4.58 -11.81
N ILE A 249 6.04 4.61 -13.11
CA ILE A 249 6.98 5.57 -13.71
C ILE A 249 6.57 7.00 -13.33
N GLU A 250 5.29 7.34 -13.52
CA GLU A 250 4.77 8.67 -13.21
C GLU A 250 4.93 9.05 -11.72
N LEU A 251 4.71 8.09 -10.81
CA LEU A 251 4.86 8.28 -9.37
C LEU A 251 6.33 8.45 -8.94
N ILE A 252 7.25 7.72 -9.57
CA ILE A 252 8.69 7.77 -9.27
C ILE A 252 9.30 9.07 -9.79
N ASP A 253 8.93 9.49 -11.00
CA ASP A 253 9.37 10.74 -11.65
C ASP A 253 8.75 12.00 -11.01
N ASN A 254 7.75 11.82 -10.14
CA ASN A 254 7.09 12.88 -9.37
C ASN A 254 6.53 14.00 -10.26
N THR A 255 5.83 13.62 -11.33
CA THR A 255 5.20 14.60 -12.22
C THR A 255 4.04 15.30 -11.49
N LYS A 256 4.13 16.63 -11.37
CA LYS A 256 3.19 17.44 -10.57
C LYS A 256 1.73 17.47 -11.08
N ASN A 257 1.44 16.87 -12.25
CA ASN A 257 0.15 16.97 -12.95
C ASN A 257 -0.53 15.62 -13.28
N SER A 258 -0.23 14.54 -12.56
CA SER A 258 -0.91 13.26 -12.77
C SER A 258 -2.37 13.28 -12.32
N SER A 259 -3.24 12.55 -13.02
CA SER A 259 -4.62 12.27 -12.57
C SER A 259 -4.68 11.41 -11.30
N TYR A 260 -3.54 10.85 -10.90
CA TYR A 260 -3.36 10.03 -9.70
C TYR A 260 -2.82 10.84 -8.51
N ASN A 261 -2.47 12.11 -8.73
CA ASN A 261 -1.87 12.94 -7.69
C ASN A 261 -2.80 13.04 -6.48
N LYS A 262 -2.23 12.76 -5.31
CA LYS A 262 -2.91 12.69 -4.01
C LYS A 262 -3.82 11.47 -3.81
N ARG A 263 -3.83 10.50 -4.73
CA ARG A 263 -4.62 9.27 -4.60
C ARG A 263 -3.76 8.03 -4.45
N ILE A 264 -2.72 7.90 -5.27
CA ILE A 264 -1.78 6.78 -5.20
C ILE A 264 -0.39 7.36 -4.98
N MET A 265 0.36 6.80 -4.04
CA MET A 265 1.67 7.32 -3.66
C MET A 265 2.63 6.19 -3.31
N VAL A 266 3.87 6.33 -3.76
CA VAL A 266 4.98 5.46 -3.37
C VAL A 266 6.10 6.34 -2.83
N ARG A 267 6.62 6.02 -1.65
CA ARG A 267 7.75 6.73 -1.03
C ARG A 267 8.76 5.78 -0.45
N PHE A 268 9.97 6.27 -0.29
CA PHE A 268 11.11 5.54 0.24
C PHE A 268 11.74 6.31 1.40
N PHE A 269 12.28 5.57 2.35
CA PHE A 269 12.94 6.12 3.54
C PHE A 269 13.96 5.14 4.12
N PRO A 270 15.07 5.61 4.71
CA PRO A 270 15.62 6.95 4.58
C PRO A 270 16.39 7.10 3.27
N LYS A 271 16.59 8.34 2.81
CA LYS A 271 17.39 8.66 1.62
C LYS A 271 18.87 8.37 1.83
N GLU A 272 19.39 8.70 3.01
CA GLU A 272 20.80 8.54 3.37
C GLU A 272 20.92 7.67 4.63
N LYS A 273 22.01 6.91 4.73
CA LYS A 273 22.39 6.28 6.00
C LYS A 273 22.84 7.36 6.97
N THR A 274 22.29 7.37 8.17
CA THR A 274 22.59 8.36 9.20
C THR A 274 22.82 7.69 10.53
N ASP A 275 23.76 8.21 11.31
CA ASP A 275 24.05 7.73 12.66
C ASP A 275 23.22 8.46 13.73
N ILE A 276 23.25 7.94 14.96
CA ILE A 276 22.60 8.59 16.10
C ILE A 276 23.21 9.98 16.33
N GLY A 277 22.37 11.02 16.35
CA GLY A 277 22.79 12.42 16.50
C GLY A 277 23.13 13.15 15.20
N ASP A 278 23.14 12.49 14.04
CA ASP A 278 23.42 13.16 12.76
C ASP A 278 22.36 14.24 12.45
N PRO A 279 22.77 15.52 12.24
CA PRO A 279 21.84 16.61 11.91
C PRO A 279 20.96 16.36 10.68
N LYS A 280 21.39 15.52 9.73
CA LYS A 280 20.60 15.14 8.55
C LYS A 280 19.30 14.44 8.91
N ARG A 281 19.20 13.86 10.10
CA ARG A 281 18.00 13.19 10.62
C ARG A 281 16.86 14.15 10.93
N TYR A 282 17.16 15.43 11.15
CA TYR A 282 16.16 16.48 11.36
C TYR A 282 15.64 17.07 10.04
N ARG A 283 16.15 16.61 8.89
CA ARG A 283 15.70 17.02 7.55
C ARG A 283 14.77 15.97 6.96
N ASN A 284 14.04 16.33 5.91
CA ASN A 284 13.22 15.38 5.19
C ASN A 284 14.08 14.29 4.53
N GLN A 285 13.92 13.05 4.98
CA GLN A 285 14.60 11.85 4.45
C GLN A 285 13.69 11.00 3.55
N PHE A 286 12.44 11.42 3.32
CA PHE A 286 11.55 10.75 2.37
C PHE A 286 11.86 11.18 0.94
N TYR A 287 11.83 10.23 0.01
CA TYR A 287 12.05 10.45 -1.41
C TYR A 287 11.19 9.52 -2.27
N THR A 288 11.09 9.79 -3.57
CA THR A 288 10.29 9.01 -4.53
C THR A 288 11.14 8.35 -5.62
N ASN A 289 12.27 8.96 -6.01
CA ASN A 289 13.05 8.44 -7.13
C ASN A 289 13.81 7.16 -6.73
N ARG A 290 13.56 6.05 -7.43
CA ARG A 290 14.34 4.80 -7.40
C ARG A 290 14.37 4.18 -8.80
N ASN A 291 15.47 3.50 -9.10
CA ASN A 291 15.58 2.67 -10.29
C ASN A 291 14.46 1.62 -10.33
N LEU A 292 13.94 1.37 -11.53
CA LEU A 292 12.91 0.40 -11.80
C LEU A 292 13.54 -0.78 -12.53
N LYS A 293 14.02 -1.78 -11.77
CA LYS A 293 14.75 -2.91 -12.33
C LYS A 293 14.01 -3.63 -13.45
N TYR A 294 12.69 -3.73 -13.34
CA TYR A 294 11.88 -4.36 -14.38
C TYR A 294 11.97 -3.63 -15.73
N VAL A 295 12.10 -2.30 -15.73
CA VAL A 295 12.26 -1.50 -16.95
C VAL A 295 13.64 -1.73 -17.57
N GLU A 296 14.67 -1.74 -16.74
CA GLU A 296 16.05 -2.01 -17.15
C GLU A 296 16.18 -3.42 -17.76
N GLU A 297 15.65 -4.45 -17.07
CA GLU A 297 15.61 -5.84 -17.55
C GLU A 297 14.85 -5.97 -18.88
N LYS A 298 13.73 -5.24 -19.05
CA LYS A 298 12.91 -5.30 -20.27
C LYS A 298 13.56 -4.59 -21.46
N SER A 299 14.29 -3.50 -21.21
CA SER A 299 14.98 -2.72 -22.25
C SER A 299 16.32 -3.34 -22.67
N GLY A 300 16.82 -4.33 -21.93
CA GLY A 300 18.16 -4.90 -22.13
C GLY A 300 19.29 -3.96 -21.68
N GLN A 301 18.95 -2.88 -20.97
CA GLN A 301 19.89 -1.96 -20.34
C GLN A 301 20.15 -2.45 -18.92
N GLU A 302 20.92 -3.53 -18.76
CA GLU A 302 21.53 -3.79 -17.45
C GLU A 302 22.60 -2.72 -17.24
N GLU A 303 22.32 -1.70 -16.42
CA GLU A 303 23.35 -0.74 -16.03
C GLU A 303 24.47 -1.49 -15.30
N LEU A 304 25.70 -1.31 -15.80
CA LEU A 304 26.93 -1.69 -15.10
C LEU A 304 26.87 -1.10 -13.68
N PRO A 305 27.22 -1.87 -12.63
CA PRO A 305 27.20 -1.35 -11.27
C PRO A 305 28.06 -0.09 -11.18
N LEU A 306 27.45 1.01 -10.72
CA LEU A 306 28.18 2.22 -10.35
C LEU A 306 29.12 1.85 -9.20
N PHE A 307 30.43 1.83 -9.50
CA PHE A 307 31.53 1.57 -8.57
C PHE A 307 31.64 2.62 -7.47
#